data_AF-A0AAE5F0G8-F1
#
_entry.id   AF-A0AAE5F0G8-F1
#
_cell.length_a   1.000
_cell.length_b   1.000
_cell.length_c   1.000
_cell.angle_alpha   90.00
_cell.angle_beta   90.00
_cell.angle_gamma   90.00
#
_symmetry.space_group_name_H-M   'P 1'
#
loop_
_entity.id
_entity.type
_entity.pdbx_description
1 polymer ?
#
loop_
_entity_poly.entity_id
_entity_poly.type
_entity_poly.pdbx_seq_one_letter_code
_entity_poly.pdbx_strand_id
1 'polypeptide(L)'
;MIVYGSLKLLKKIAEQVKDEADKELYDLPTIEKKLIQLQMQEELGEIPEDEYKEKEEQLLARYETAKQKEIDEAEAMIQQKEDE
;
A
#
# COMPACT_ATOMS: atom_id res chain seq x y z
N MET A 1 25.35 -4.84 -12.84
CA MET A 1 25.06 -4.70 -11.41
C MET A 1 24.25 -3.42 -11.20
N ILE A 2 22.93 -3.51 -11.22
CA ILE A 2 22.01 -2.37 -11.06
C ILE A 2 21.38 -2.50 -9.67
N VAL A 3 22.04 -1.99 -8.62
CA VAL A 3 21.49 -2.04 -7.23
C VAL A 3 21.69 -0.69 -6.51
N TYR A 4 21.83 0.41 -7.25
CA TYR A 4 21.91 1.75 -6.64
C TYR A 4 20.60 2.56 -6.76
N GLY A 5 19.60 2.06 -7.51
CA GLY A 5 18.30 2.71 -7.68
C GLY A 5 17.30 2.46 -6.54
N SER A 6 17.32 1.25 -5.96
CA SER A 6 16.29 0.74 -5.04
C SER A 6 16.33 1.42 -3.65
N LEU A 7 17.53 1.78 -3.17
CA LEU A 7 17.72 2.39 -1.85
C LEU A 7 17.21 3.85 -1.78
N LYS A 8 17.19 4.58 -2.91
CA LYS A 8 16.65 5.95 -2.96
C LYS A 8 15.12 5.97 -2.87
N LEU A 9 14.46 4.95 -3.43
CA LEU A 9 13.02 4.75 -3.29
C LEU A 9 12.65 4.44 -1.84
N LEU A 10 13.38 3.53 -1.19
CA LEU A 10 13.17 3.19 0.22
C LEU A 10 13.31 4.41 1.15
N LYS A 11 14.32 5.25 0.94
CA LYS A 11 14.48 6.49 1.73
C LYS A 11 13.33 7.47 1.52
N LYS A 12 12.89 7.67 0.27
CA LYS A 12 11.76 8.55 -0.04
C LYS A 12 10.46 8.06 0.62
N ILE A 13 10.21 6.76 0.57
CA ILE A 13 9.06 6.14 1.24
C ILE A 13 9.19 6.36 2.75
N ALA A 14 10.35 6.07 3.35
CA ALA A 14 10.58 6.25 4.79
C ALA A 14 10.46 7.70 5.27
N GLU A 15 10.89 8.68 4.45
CA GLU A 15 10.74 10.12 4.75
C GLU A 15 9.28 10.59 4.62
N GLN A 16 8.50 10.07 3.67
CA GLN A 16 7.06 10.40 3.56
C GLN A 16 6.19 9.76 4.67
N VAL A 17 6.58 8.61 5.24
CA VAL A 17 5.76 7.93 6.28
C VAL A 17 5.74 8.69 7.61
N LYS A 18 6.79 9.46 7.90
CA LYS A 18 6.98 10.02 9.25
C LYS A 18 5.99 11.14 9.58
N ASP A 19 5.36 11.74 8.56
CA ASP A 19 4.46 12.89 8.75
C ASP A 19 2.95 12.53 8.78
N GLU A 20 2.55 11.31 8.38
CA GLU A 20 1.12 10.93 8.24
C GLU A 20 0.65 9.79 9.17
N ALA A 21 1.54 9.25 10.01
CA ALA A 21 1.23 8.13 10.91
C ALA A 21 0.16 8.43 11.99
N ASP A 22 -0.31 9.68 12.11
CA ASP A 22 -1.25 10.12 13.14
C ASP A 22 -2.74 10.07 12.74
N LYS A 23 -3.13 9.70 11.51
CA LYS A 23 -4.57 9.77 11.15
C LYS A 23 -5.27 8.58 10.51
N GLU A 24 -4.67 7.74 9.68
CA GLU A 24 -5.51 6.83 8.88
C GLU A 24 -5.06 5.37 8.96
N LEU A 25 -5.76 4.61 9.80
CA LEU A 25 -5.70 3.15 9.89
C LEU A 25 -6.15 2.44 8.58
N TYR A 26 -6.42 3.18 7.51
CA TYR A 26 -6.93 2.69 6.22
C TYR A 26 -6.19 3.24 5.00
N ASP A 27 -5.01 3.82 5.17
CA ASP A 27 -4.33 4.43 4.03
C ASP A 27 -3.71 3.36 3.11
N LEU A 28 -4.22 3.25 1.88
CA LEU A 28 -3.64 2.47 0.77
C LEU A 28 -2.10 2.54 0.70
N PRO A 29 -1.44 3.69 0.95
CA PRO A 29 0.02 3.76 1.00
C PRO A 29 0.67 2.81 2.02
N THR A 30 -0.03 2.40 3.07
CA THR A 30 0.47 1.40 4.05
C THR A 30 0.46 -0.01 3.47
N ILE A 31 -0.54 -0.34 2.66
CA ILE A 31 -0.61 -1.64 1.97
C ILE A 31 0.44 -1.71 0.87
N GLU A 32 0.63 -0.63 0.11
CA GLU A 32 1.68 -0.52 -0.90
C GLU A 32 3.09 -0.68 -0.28
N LYS A 33 3.34 -0.05 0.87
CA LYS A 33 4.60 -0.24 1.62
C LYS A 33 4.84 -1.70 2.01
N LYS A 34 3.79 -2.40 2.47
CA LYS A 34 3.88 -3.81 2.85
C LYS A 34 4.14 -4.72 1.65
N LEU A 35 3.53 -4.42 0.49
CA LEU A 35 3.79 -5.15 -0.76
C LEU A 35 5.24 -4.99 -1.21
N ILE A 36 5.77 -3.76 -1.18
CA ILE A 36 7.18 -3.49 -1.53
C ILE A 36 8.12 -4.20 -0.57
N GLN A 37 7.83 -4.16 0.73
CA GLN A 37 8.64 -4.87 1.72
C GLN A 37 8.60 -6.39 1.48
N LEU A 38 7.42 -6.95 1.22
CA LEU A 38 7.25 -8.37 0.95
C LEU A 38 8.03 -8.82 -0.30
N GLN A 39 8.03 -8.01 -1.35
CA GLN A 39 8.81 -8.24 -2.57
C GLN A 39 10.31 -8.24 -2.28
N MET A 40 10.80 -7.31 -1.45
CA MET A 40 12.20 -7.32 -1.02
C MET A 40 12.57 -8.59 -0.24
N GLN A 41 11.68 -9.08 0.62
CA GLN A 41 11.97 -10.30 1.40
C GLN A 41 12.11 -11.52 0.49
N GLU A 42 11.31 -11.61 -0.57
CA GLU A 42 11.42 -12.66 -1.58
C GLU A 42 12.72 -12.49 -2.39
N GLU A 43 13.01 -11.27 -2.88
CA GLU A 43 14.24 -10.98 -3.65
C GLU A 43 15.53 -11.26 -2.86
N LEU A 44 15.49 -11.09 -1.53
CA LEU A 44 16.61 -11.40 -0.62
C LEU A 44 16.65 -12.88 -0.20
N GLY A 45 15.65 -13.69 -0.59
CA GLY A 45 15.52 -15.09 -0.21
C GLY A 45 15.15 -15.30 1.26
N GLU A 46 14.59 -14.30 1.93
CA GLU A 46 14.11 -14.40 3.32
C GLU A 46 12.79 -15.18 3.42
N ILE A 47 11.97 -15.12 2.36
CA ILE A 47 10.73 -15.90 2.23
C ILE A 47 10.72 -16.65 0.88
N PRO A 48 10.12 -17.84 0.81
CA PRO A 48 9.92 -18.53 -0.46
C PRO A 48 8.83 -17.87 -1.32
N GLU A 49 8.89 -18.05 -2.64
CA GLU A 49 7.95 -17.49 -3.61
C GLU A 49 6.48 -17.86 -3.31
N ASP A 50 6.21 -19.07 -2.83
CA ASP A 50 4.86 -19.49 -2.45
C ASP A 50 4.30 -18.68 -1.27
N GLU A 51 5.15 -18.38 -0.27
CA GLU A 51 4.78 -17.57 0.89
C GLU A 51 4.63 -16.09 0.51
N TYR A 52 5.44 -15.61 -0.44
CA TYR A 52 5.26 -14.30 -1.06
C TYR A 52 3.88 -14.18 -1.70
N LYS A 53 3.52 -15.11 -2.59
CA LYS A 53 2.24 -15.08 -3.33
C LYS A 53 1.03 -15.11 -2.41
N GLU A 54 1.06 -15.96 -1.38
CA GLU A 54 -0.05 -16.06 -0.42
C GLU A 54 -0.25 -14.74 0.35
N LYS A 55 0.85 -14.12 0.80
CA LYS A 55 0.79 -12.84 1.52
C LYS A 55 0.45 -11.67 0.61
N GLU A 56 0.93 -11.68 -0.64
CA GLU A 56 0.62 -10.68 -1.65
C GLU A 56 -0.89 -10.66 -1.95
N GLU A 57 -1.48 -11.83 -2.19
CA GLU A 57 -2.92 -11.96 -2.48
C GLU A 57 -3.77 -11.44 -1.30
N GLN A 58 -3.39 -11.76 -0.07
CA GLN A 58 -4.07 -11.25 1.13
C GLN A 58 -3.98 -9.73 1.27
N LEU A 59 -2.83 -9.13 0.93
CA LEU A 59 -2.65 -7.68 0.96
C LEU A 59 -3.45 -6.99 -0.15
N LEU A 60 -3.47 -7.57 -1.35
CA LEU A 60 -4.24 -7.06 -2.49
C LEU A 60 -5.75 -7.12 -2.25
N ALA A 61 -6.28 -8.21 -1.69
CA ALA A 61 -7.71 -8.29 -1.35
C ALA A 61 -8.13 -7.20 -0.34
N ARG A 62 -7.24 -6.87 0.61
CA ARG A 62 -7.45 -5.75 1.55
C ARG A 62 -7.38 -4.40 0.86
N TYR A 63 -6.46 -4.24 -0.11
CA TYR A 63 -6.34 -3.03 -0.92
C TYR A 63 -7.63 -2.77 -1.71
N GLU A 64 -8.15 -3.78 -2.41
CA GLU A 64 -9.41 -3.65 -3.16
C GLU A 64 -10.57 -3.26 -2.26
N THR A 65 -10.68 -3.89 -1.08
CA THR A 65 -11.73 -3.57 -0.11
C THR A 65 -11.62 -2.14 0.42
N ALA A 66 -10.39 -1.66 0.68
CA ALA A 66 -10.16 -0.28 1.12
C ALA A 66 -10.49 0.72 0.01
N LYS A 67 -10.05 0.44 -1.22
CA LYS A 67 -10.26 1.29 -2.38
C LYS A 67 -11.72 1.41 -2.78
N GLN A 68 -12.49 0.31 -2.68
CA GLN A 68 -13.91 0.34 -2.96
C GLN A 68 -14.65 1.26 -1.98
N LYS A 69 -14.29 1.24 -0.70
CA LYS A 69 -14.89 2.12 0.31
C LYS A 69 -14.60 3.60 0.02
N GLU A 70 -13.38 3.94 -0.35
CA GLU A 70 -13.06 5.32 -0.74
C GLU A 70 -13.89 5.80 -1.93
N ILE A 71 -14.10 4.94 -2.94
CA ILE A 71 -14.93 5.25 -4.11
C ILE A 71 -16.38 5.45 -3.69
N ASP A 72 -16.94 4.52 -2.91
CA ASP A 72 -18.32 4.59 -2.43
C ASP A 72 -18.55 5.86 -1.56
N GLU A 73 -17.60 6.20 -0.71
CA GLU A 73 -17.64 7.42 0.12
C GLU A 73 -17.53 8.70 -0.72
N ALA A 74 -16.66 8.71 -1.73
CA ALA A 74 -16.52 9.83 -2.65
C ALA A 74 -17.78 10.05 -3.49
N GLU A 75 -18.40 8.98 -3.99
CA GLU A 75 -19.66 9.03 -4.73
C GLU A 75 -20.81 9.55 -3.84
N ALA A 76 -20.90 9.10 -2.59
CA ALA A 76 -21.89 9.59 -1.64
C ALA A 76 -21.75 11.10 -1.34
N MET A 77 -20.51 11.61 -1.27
CA MET A 77 -20.26 13.05 -1.07
C MET A 77 -20.60 13.89 -2.30
N ILE A 78 -20.44 13.34 -3.51
CA ILE A 78 -20.83 14.02 -4.76
C ILE A 78 -22.35 14.10 -4.86
N GLN A 79 -23.05 12.99 -4.60
CA GLN A 79 -24.51 12.92 -4.63
C GLN A 79 -25.15 13.94 -3.66
N GLN A 80 -24.66 14.03 -2.42
CA GLN A 80 -25.17 14.99 -1.43
C GLN A 80 -24.98 16.46 -1.83
N LYS A 81 -23.97 16.78 -2.64
CA LYS A 81 -23.74 18.15 -3.13
C LYS A 81 -24.59 18.51 -4.35
N GLU A 82 -25.11 17.52 -5.08
CA GLU A 82 -26.02 17.76 -6.21
C GLU A 82 -27.48 17.91 -5.76
N ASP A 83 -27.82 17.41 -4.57
CA ASP A 83 -29.16 17.50 -3.97
C ASP A 83 -29.37 18.75 -3.06
N GLU A 84 -28.36 19.63 -2.91
CA GLU A 84 -28.39 20.90 -2.15
C GLU A 84 -28.33 22.14 -3.07
#